data_AF-A0A7Y6PNX6-F1
#
_entry.id   AF-A0A7Y6PNX6-F1
#
_cell.length_a   1.000
_cell.length_b   1.000
_cell.length_c   1.000
_cell.angle_alpha   90.00
_cell.angle_beta   90.00
_cell.angle_gamma   90.00
#
_symmetry.space_group_name_H-M   'P 1'
#
loop_
_entity.id
_entity.type
_entity.pdbx_description
1 polymer ?
#
loop_
_entity_poly.entity_id
_entity_poly.type
_entity_poly.pdbx_seq_one_letter_code
_entity_poly.pdbx_strand_id
1 'polypeptide(L)'
;MSRLILIAMLAGCYDPGAVNCTVSCEGSGACASGQVCGSDGFCAAPEVAGHCSTADNGAGGPAVRLVIAIMGKGKVTVEDIGSCDSEESSGSGPAGQCTFMVPMGVARELEAIEAHDKEFEFWSQGCLGTAHSCMVTPTLASTTVGAKFE
;
A
#
# COMPACT_ATOMS: atom_id res chain seq x y z
N MET A 1 52.23 26.43 11.08
CA MET A 1 50.81 26.80 10.91
C MET A 1 50.29 26.18 9.62
N SER A 2 49.00 25.86 9.59
CA SER A 2 48.19 25.36 8.46
C SER A 2 48.11 23.83 8.30
N ARG A 3 47.09 23.25 8.95
CA ARG A 3 46.50 21.95 8.60
C ARG A 3 45.37 22.22 7.61
N LEU A 4 45.48 21.70 6.39
CA LEU A 4 44.40 21.69 5.40
C LEU A 4 43.31 20.72 5.87
N ILE A 5 42.17 21.25 6.29
CA ILE A 5 40.97 20.49 6.63
C ILE A 5 40.21 20.26 5.31
N LEU A 6 40.21 19.03 4.83
CA LEU A 6 39.32 18.56 3.76
C LEU A 6 37.90 18.48 4.35
N ILE A 7 37.03 19.44 4.00
CA ILE A 7 35.61 19.38 4.32
C ILE A 7 34.95 18.48 3.27
N ALA A 8 34.79 17.20 3.59
CA ALA A 8 33.88 16.32 2.87
C ALA A 8 32.46 16.76 3.22
N MET A 9 31.82 17.50 2.31
CA MET A 9 30.39 17.79 2.41
C MET A 9 29.66 16.45 2.32
N LEU A 10 29.05 16.06 3.43
CA LEU A 10 28.05 15.00 3.46
C LEU A 10 26.89 15.47 2.58
N ALA A 11 26.80 14.90 1.37
CA ALA A 11 25.55 14.85 0.64
C ALA A 11 24.58 14.03 1.50
N GLY A 12 23.85 14.70 2.39
CA GLY A 12 22.65 14.13 2.98
C GLY A 12 21.76 13.66 1.84
N CYS A 13 21.19 12.47 2.01
CA CYS A 13 20.37 11.77 1.02
C CYS A 13 19.18 12.62 0.54
N TYR A 14 19.42 13.58 -0.35
CA TYR A 14 18.39 14.07 -1.24
C TYR A 14 18.27 13.00 -2.32
N ASP A 15 17.21 12.21 -2.21
CA ASP A 15 16.80 11.29 -3.26
C ASP A 15 15.93 12.11 -4.22
N PRO A 16 16.48 12.64 -5.34
CA PRO A 16 15.69 13.38 -6.32
C PRO A 16 14.63 12.51 -7.01
N GLY A 17 14.61 11.19 -6.75
CA GLY A 17 13.55 10.27 -7.14
C GLY A 17 12.33 10.30 -6.20
N ALA A 18 12.34 11.13 -5.15
CA ALA A 18 11.16 11.36 -4.32
C ALA A 18 10.08 12.10 -5.13
N VAL A 19 9.25 11.27 -5.74
CA VAL A 19 8.03 11.49 -6.52
C VAL A 19 7.22 12.70 -6.01
N ASN A 20 7.40 13.87 -6.63
CA ASN A 20 6.70 15.11 -6.23
C ASN A 20 5.45 15.39 -7.08
N CYS A 21 4.61 14.37 -7.26
CA CYS A 21 3.29 14.45 -7.92
C CYS A 21 2.24 15.28 -7.14
N THR A 22 2.66 16.22 -6.29
CA THR A 22 1.81 17.07 -5.46
C THR A 22 1.72 18.50 -5.98
N VAL A 23 2.64 18.92 -6.86
CA VAL A 23 2.67 20.25 -7.44
C VAL A 23 2.05 20.20 -8.83
N SER A 24 0.88 20.83 -8.99
CA SER A 24 0.24 21.00 -10.31
C SER A 24 0.97 22.03 -11.15
N CYS A 25 1.00 21.83 -12.46
CA CYS A 25 1.70 22.68 -13.41
C CYS A 25 0.89 22.86 -14.70
N GLU A 26 1.00 24.05 -15.30
CA GLU A 26 0.40 24.38 -16.60
C GLU A 26 1.45 24.52 -17.73
N GLY A 27 2.73 24.32 -17.41
CA GLY A 27 3.83 24.43 -18.37
C GLY A 27 5.19 24.09 -17.76
N SER A 28 6.19 23.86 -18.63
CA SER A 28 7.52 23.36 -18.27
C SER A 28 8.35 24.27 -17.35
N GLY A 29 7.95 25.53 -17.17
CA GLY A 29 8.60 26.48 -16.26
C GLY A 29 8.00 26.56 -14.86
N ALA A 30 6.93 25.80 -14.56
CA ALA A 30 6.27 25.83 -13.27
C ALA A 30 6.90 24.88 -12.23
N CYS A 31 7.77 23.97 -12.68
CA CYS A 31 8.37 22.94 -11.83
C CYS A 31 9.75 23.36 -11.30
N ALA A 32 10.15 22.78 -10.16
CA ALA A 32 11.47 23.00 -9.59
C ALA A 32 12.57 22.43 -10.51
N SER A 33 13.79 22.94 -10.38
CA SER A 33 14.96 22.46 -11.13
C SER A 33 15.13 20.95 -10.99
N GLY A 34 15.13 20.22 -12.11
CA GLY A 34 15.22 18.75 -12.15
C GLY A 34 13.89 18.05 -12.33
N GLN A 35 12.77 18.79 -12.38
CA GLN A 35 11.45 18.26 -12.66
C GLN A 35 10.91 18.81 -13.97
N VAL A 36 10.01 18.06 -14.60
CA VAL A 36 9.28 18.44 -15.80
C VAL A 36 7.78 18.32 -15.54
N CYS A 37 7.01 19.19 -16.18
CA CYS A 37 5.55 19.12 -16.14
C CYS A 37 5.09 17.97 -17.02
N GLY A 38 4.47 16.97 -16.41
CA GLY A 38 3.91 15.82 -17.12
C GLY A 38 2.63 16.15 -17.87
N SER A 39 2.23 15.24 -18.77
CA SER A 39 0.94 15.32 -19.47
C SER A 39 -0.28 15.16 -18.55
N ASP A 40 -0.05 14.69 -17.33
CA ASP A 40 -0.99 14.58 -16.21
C ASP A 40 -1.19 15.92 -15.48
N GLY A 41 -0.41 16.95 -15.81
CA GLY A 41 -0.50 18.28 -15.17
C GLY A 41 0.22 18.35 -13.82
N PHE A 42 1.15 17.44 -13.53
CA PHE A 42 1.94 17.44 -12.30
C PHE A 42 3.44 17.50 -12.57
N CYS A 43 4.17 18.14 -11.65
CA CYS A 43 5.63 18.17 -11.68
C CYS A 43 6.20 16.84 -11.20
N ALA A 44 7.06 16.22 -11.99
CA ALA A 44 7.76 15.00 -11.59
C ALA A 44 9.14 14.92 -12.25
N ALA A 45 9.95 13.94 -11.84
CA ALA A 45 11.18 13.61 -12.57
C ALA A 45 10.87 13.21 -14.02
N PRO A 46 11.78 13.41 -14.99
CA PRO A 46 11.54 13.13 -16.40
C PRO A 46 11.08 11.70 -16.70
N GLU A 47 11.55 10.71 -15.93
CA GLU A 47 11.17 9.31 -16.06
C GLU A 47 9.75 8.97 -15.55
N VAL A 48 9.12 9.85 -14.77
CA VAL A 48 7.81 9.61 -14.12
C VAL A 48 6.74 10.61 -14.56
N ALA A 49 7.13 11.74 -15.16
CA ALA A 49 6.20 12.75 -15.64
C ALA A 49 5.17 12.18 -16.64
N GLY A 50 3.90 12.52 -16.47
CA GLY A 50 2.79 11.98 -17.27
C GLY A 50 2.17 10.69 -16.71
N HIS A 51 2.73 10.17 -15.61
CA HIS A 51 2.30 8.95 -14.94
C HIS A 51 1.97 9.19 -13.46
N CYS A 52 1.86 10.45 -13.02
CA CYS A 52 1.24 10.82 -11.76
C CYS A 52 -0.25 10.48 -11.86
N SER A 53 -0.59 9.25 -11.52
CA SER A 53 -1.97 8.82 -11.42
C SER A 53 -2.60 9.67 -10.32
N THR A 54 -3.66 10.40 -10.63
CA THR A 54 -4.44 11.20 -9.66
C THR A 54 -5.15 10.36 -8.57
N ALA A 55 -4.75 9.10 -8.41
CA ALA A 55 -5.09 8.21 -7.30
C ALA A 55 -3.93 8.05 -6.29
N ASP A 56 -2.74 8.60 -6.56
CA ASP A 56 -1.58 8.49 -5.68
C ASP A 56 -1.53 9.63 -4.66
N ASN A 57 -2.51 9.65 -3.77
CA ASN A 57 -2.24 10.12 -2.41
C ASN A 57 -1.45 9.04 -1.63
N GLY A 58 -0.31 8.58 -2.17
CA GLY A 58 0.70 7.84 -1.41
C GLY A 58 1.00 6.38 -1.76
N ALA A 59 0.78 5.86 -2.98
CA ALA A 59 1.23 4.51 -3.33
C ALA A 59 2.71 4.46 -3.80
N GLY A 60 3.61 5.08 -3.04
CA GLY A 60 5.07 5.02 -3.25
C GLY A 60 5.82 4.26 -2.14
N GLY A 61 5.10 3.59 -1.23
CA GLY A 61 5.71 2.82 -0.16
C GLY A 61 6.22 1.45 -0.64
N PRO A 62 7.27 0.89 -0.02
CA PRO A 62 7.68 -0.49 -0.29
C PRO A 62 6.49 -1.45 -0.10
N ALA A 63 6.39 -2.47 -0.95
CA ALA A 63 5.36 -3.49 -0.83
C ALA A 63 5.59 -4.31 0.46
N VAL A 64 4.56 -4.42 1.29
CA VAL A 64 4.54 -5.20 2.54
C VAL A 64 3.53 -6.33 2.46
N ARG A 65 3.64 -7.30 3.36
CA ARG A 65 2.71 -8.44 3.40
C ARG A 65 1.47 -8.10 4.20
N LEU A 66 0.31 -8.28 3.59
CA LEU A 66 -0.97 -8.38 4.27
C LEU A 66 -1.40 -9.85 4.29
N VAL A 67 -1.46 -10.43 5.47
CA VAL A 67 -1.84 -11.83 5.67
C VAL A 67 -3.30 -11.88 6.13
N ILE A 68 -4.13 -12.55 5.35
CA ILE A 68 -5.52 -12.83 5.70
C ILE A 68 -5.60 -14.27 6.19
N ALA A 69 -6.18 -14.47 7.37
CA ALA A 69 -6.42 -15.78 7.97
C ALA A 69 -7.92 -15.98 8.20
N ILE A 70 -8.52 -16.95 7.53
CA ILE A 70 -9.93 -17.29 7.63
C ILE A 70 -10.07 -18.50 8.55
N MET A 71 -10.92 -18.35 9.56
CA MET A 71 -11.33 -19.41 10.48
C MET A 71 -12.79 -19.72 10.21
N GLY A 72 -13.13 -20.97 9.90
CA GLY A 72 -14.46 -21.35 9.42
C GLY A 72 -14.55 -21.29 7.90
N LYS A 73 -15.78 -21.23 7.38
CA LYS A 73 -16.03 -21.17 5.93
C LYS A 73 -16.51 -19.79 5.50
N GLY A 74 -15.75 -19.15 4.63
CA GLY A 74 -16.07 -17.84 4.12
C GLY A 74 -14.97 -17.32 3.20
N LYS A 75 -15.13 -16.07 2.77
CA LYS A 75 -14.19 -15.38 1.89
C LYS A 75 -13.96 -13.97 2.41
N VAL A 76 -12.79 -13.42 2.12
CA VAL A 76 -12.48 -12.01 2.38
C VAL A 76 -12.02 -11.39 1.07
N THR A 77 -12.58 -10.25 0.68
CA THR A 77 -12.07 -9.43 -0.42
C THR A 77 -11.15 -8.34 0.12
N VAL A 78 -10.14 -8.01 -0.66
CA VAL A 78 -9.22 -6.90 -0.43
C VAL A 78 -9.37 -5.96 -1.60
N GLU A 79 -9.84 -4.75 -1.35
CA GLU A 79 -10.08 -3.72 -2.34
C GLU A 79 -8.88 -3.55 -3.28
N ASP A 80 -9.15 -3.55 -4.59
CA ASP A 80 -8.19 -3.43 -5.69
C ASP A 80 -7.09 -4.50 -5.77
N ILE A 81 -7.17 -5.58 -4.99
CA ILE A 81 -6.13 -6.60 -4.92
C ILE A 81 -6.64 -8.01 -5.24
N GLY A 82 -7.72 -8.45 -4.61
CA GLY A 82 -8.27 -9.78 -4.86
C GLY A 82 -9.04 -10.36 -3.68
N SER A 83 -9.25 -11.67 -3.70
CA SER A 83 -9.99 -12.38 -2.65
C SER A 83 -9.20 -13.53 -2.05
N CYS A 84 -9.40 -13.76 -0.77
CA CYS A 84 -8.94 -14.93 -0.03
C CYS A 84 -10.13 -15.80 0.31
N ASP A 85 -10.13 -17.06 -0.12
CA ASP A 85 -11.21 -18.01 0.16
C ASP A 85 -10.71 -19.10 1.12
N SER A 86 -11.58 -19.52 2.05
CA SER A 86 -11.30 -20.65 2.95
C SER A 86 -11.09 -21.98 2.22
N GLU A 87 -11.71 -22.17 1.05
CA GLU A 87 -11.67 -23.42 0.29
C GLU A 87 -10.57 -23.43 -0.78
N GLU A 88 -10.00 -22.27 -1.11
CA GLU A 88 -8.91 -22.14 -2.07
C GLU A 88 -7.57 -21.96 -1.34
N SER A 89 -6.59 -22.83 -1.61
CA SER A 89 -5.22 -22.57 -1.21
C SER A 89 -4.61 -21.54 -2.18
N SER A 90 -4.85 -20.25 -1.96
CA SER A 90 -4.32 -19.18 -2.83
C SER A 90 -2.79 -19.00 -2.74
N GLY A 91 -2.05 -19.90 -2.05
CA GLY A 91 -0.59 -19.89 -1.91
C GLY A 91 -0.04 -21.06 -1.09
N SER A 92 1.28 -21.10 -0.83
CA SER A 92 2.01 -22.16 -0.09
C SER A 92 1.66 -22.29 1.41
N GLY A 93 0.52 -21.75 1.84
CA GLY A 93 0.01 -21.84 3.21
C GLY A 93 -1.09 -22.89 3.36
N PRO A 94 -1.56 -23.14 4.59
CA PRO A 94 -2.76 -23.92 4.83
C PRO A 94 -4.00 -23.25 4.20
N ALA A 95 -5.02 -24.05 3.88
CA ALA A 95 -6.30 -23.55 3.36
C ALA A 95 -6.88 -22.45 4.28
N GLY A 96 -7.43 -21.40 3.68
CA GLY A 96 -7.91 -20.21 4.40
C GLY A 96 -6.82 -19.24 4.85
N GLN A 97 -5.57 -19.39 4.41
CA GLN A 97 -4.54 -18.37 4.63
C GLN A 97 -3.98 -17.83 3.31
N CYS A 98 -4.16 -16.53 3.08
CA CYS A 98 -3.66 -15.84 1.89
C CYS A 98 -2.68 -14.72 2.27
N THR A 99 -1.72 -14.47 1.40
CA THR A 99 -0.77 -13.36 1.55
C THR A 99 -0.83 -12.47 0.33
N PHE A 100 -1.14 -11.19 0.54
CA PHE A 100 -1.14 -10.16 -0.47
C PHE A 100 0.08 -9.25 -0.30
N MET A 101 0.63 -8.79 -1.42
CA MET A 101 1.63 -7.72 -1.42
C MET A 101 0.93 -6.40 -1.66
N VAL A 102 0.99 -5.51 -0.68
CA VAL A 102 0.24 -4.25 -0.67
C VAL A 102 1.16 -3.08 -0.35
N PRO A 103 0.89 -1.86 -0.84
CA PRO A 103 1.72 -0.70 -0.50
C PRO A 103 1.67 -0.41 1.01
N MET A 104 2.83 -0.22 1.62
CA MET A 104 2.91 0.20 3.03
C MET A 104 2.28 1.59 3.22
N GLY A 105 1.48 1.75 4.27
CA GLY A 105 0.86 3.02 4.65
C GLY A 105 -0.39 3.38 3.85
N VAL A 106 -0.80 2.54 2.89
CA VAL A 106 -2.04 2.74 2.13
C VAL A 106 -3.17 1.94 2.77
N ALA A 107 -4.27 2.63 3.07
CA ALA A 107 -5.46 1.99 3.61
C ALA A 107 -6.10 1.08 2.56
N ARG A 108 -6.59 -0.08 2.99
CA ARG A 108 -7.32 -1.05 2.17
C ARG A 108 -8.61 -1.41 2.86
N GLU A 109 -9.70 -1.40 2.10
CA GLU A 109 -10.96 -1.97 2.55
C GLU A 109 -10.90 -3.50 2.44
N LEU A 110 -11.28 -4.16 3.54
CA LEU A 110 -11.51 -5.58 3.62
C LEU A 110 -12.99 -5.80 3.81
N GLU A 111 -13.57 -6.73 3.07
CA GLU A 111 -14.97 -7.12 3.22
C GLU A 111 -15.05 -8.63 3.43
N ALA A 112 -15.72 -9.04 4.50
CA ALA A 112 -16.08 -10.44 4.71
C ALA A 112 -17.18 -10.83 3.72
N ILE A 113 -17.18 -12.06 3.24
CA ILE A 113 -18.23 -12.62 2.40
C ILE A 113 -18.59 -13.97 2.97
N GLU A 114 -19.81 -14.06 3.47
CA GLU A 114 -20.38 -15.27 4.08
C GLU A 114 -20.53 -16.38 3.05
N ALA A 115 -20.16 -17.61 3.45
CA ALA A 115 -20.53 -18.80 2.69
C ALA A 115 -21.97 -19.21 3.04
N HIS A 116 -22.57 -20.10 2.23
CA HIS A 116 -23.93 -20.55 2.48
C HIS A 116 -24.08 -21.13 3.90
N ASP A 117 -25.02 -20.59 4.67
CA ASP A 117 -25.29 -20.91 6.09
C ASP A 117 -24.09 -20.72 7.04
N LYS A 118 -23.17 -19.80 6.74
CA LYS A 118 -21.96 -19.53 7.53
C LYS A 118 -21.83 -18.04 7.75
N GLU A 119 -22.35 -17.57 8.88
CA GLU A 119 -22.36 -16.15 9.22
C GLU A 119 -20.96 -15.67 9.60
N PHE A 120 -20.68 -14.40 9.30
CA PHE A 120 -19.49 -13.72 9.78
C PHE A 120 -19.64 -13.39 11.26
N GLU A 121 -18.73 -13.90 12.09
CA GLU A 121 -18.79 -13.65 13.54
C GLU A 121 -18.03 -12.37 13.91
N PHE A 122 -16.73 -12.31 13.58
CA PHE A 122 -15.88 -11.18 13.94
C PHE A 122 -14.56 -11.16 13.19
N TRP A 123 -13.98 -9.96 13.14
CA TRP A 123 -12.59 -9.74 12.79
C TRP A 123 -11.68 -9.86 14.01
N SER A 124 -10.42 -10.22 13.78
CA SER A 124 -9.35 -10.21 14.78
C SER A 124 -8.14 -9.43 14.29
N GLN A 125 -7.25 -9.06 15.21
CA GLN A 125 -6.04 -8.29 14.95
C GLN A 125 -6.36 -6.91 14.36
N GLY A 126 -5.83 -6.57 13.17
CA GLY A 126 -5.92 -5.22 12.58
C GLY A 126 -7.34 -4.69 12.33
N CYS A 127 -8.36 -5.53 12.48
CA CYS A 127 -9.76 -5.21 12.25
C CYS A 127 -10.69 -5.47 13.45
N LEU A 128 -10.13 -5.77 14.64
CA LEU A 128 -10.93 -6.16 15.81
C LEU A 128 -12.03 -5.12 16.14
N GLY A 129 -13.26 -5.61 16.37
CA GLY A 129 -14.40 -4.79 16.78
C GLY A 129 -15.07 -3.99 15.66
N THR A 130 -14.68 -4.22 14.41
CA THR A 130 -15.35 -3.64 13.24
C THR A 130 -16.51 -4.53 12.76
N ALA A 131 -17.36 -3.95 11.91
CA ALA A 131 -18.51 -4.64 11.31
C ALA A 131 -18.05 -5.57 10.16
N HIS A 132 -18.94 -5.85 9.21
CA HIS A 132 -18.65 -6.74 8.08
C HIS A 132 -17.52 -6.23 7.14
N SER A 133 -17.30 -4.91 7.11
CA SER A 133 -16.16 -4.28 6.45
C SER A 133 -15.18 -3.67 7.44
N CYS A 134 -13.90 -3.66 7.05
CA CYS A 134 -12.80 -3.12 7.84
C CYS A 134 -11.81 -2.34 6.97
N MET A 135 -11.38 -1.17 7.45
CA MET A 135 -10.24 -0.46 6.87
C MET A 135 -8.94 -0.85 7.59
N VAL A 136 -7.99 -1.44 6.87
CA VAL A 136 -6.65 -1.76 7.39
C VAL A 136 -5.59 -0.90 6.73
N THR A 137 -4.65 -0.36 7.50
CA THR A 137 -3.47 0.35 6.96
C THR A 137 -2.21 -0.39 7.36
N PRO A 138 -1.60 -1.19 6.45
CA PRO A 138 -0.40 -1.97 6.75
C PRO A 138 0.82 -1.06 6.92
N THR A 139 1.33 -0.94 8.14
CA THR A 139 2.49 -0.08 8.48
C THR A 139 3.73 -0.88 8.87
N LEU A 140 3.61 -2.22 8.93
CA LEU A 140 4.69 -3.13 9.27
C LEU A 140 5.04 -3.99 8.05
N ALA A 141 6.22 -4.61 8.06
CA ALA A 141 6.64 -5.54 7.01
C ALA A 141 5.66 -6.72 6.80
N SER A 142 4.90 -7.06 7.85
CA SER A 142 3.82 -8.04 7.80
C SER A 142 2.70 -7.63 8.76
N THR A 143 1.50 -7.47 8.23
CA THR A 143 0.27 -7.21 9.01
C THR A 143 -0.68 -8.38 8.83
N THR A 144 -1.26 -8.88 9.91
CA THR A 144 -2.22 -9.99 9.87
C THR A 144 -3.62 -9.51 10.25
N VAL A 145 -4.62 -9.95 9.50
CA VAL A 145 -6.04 -9.79 9.82
C VAL A 145 -6.68 -11.16 9.79
N GLY A 146 -7.41 -11.50 10.85
CA GLY A 146 -8.17 -12.75 10.89
C GLY A 146 -9.66 -12.48 10.74
N ALA A 147 -10.35 -13.30 9.96
CA ALA A 147 -11.81 -13.31 9.84
C ALA A 147 -12.35 -14.62 10.39
N LYS A 148 -13.35 -14.56 11.25
CA LYS A 148 -14.05 -15.75 11.76
C LYS A 148 -15.44 -15.85 11.17
N PHE A 149 -15.77 -17.04 10.70
CA PHE A 149 -17.09 -17.49 10.27
C PHE A 149 -17.49 -18.72 11.08
N GLU A 150 -18.79 -19.00 11.17
CA GLU A 150 -19.32 -20.22 11.81
C GLU A 150 -18.94 -21.55 11.09
#